data_AF-A0A0L6WXQ8-F1
#
_entry.id   AF-A0A0L6WXQ8-F1
#
_cell.length_a   1.000
_cell.length_b   1.000
_cell.length_c   1.000
_cell.angle_alpha   90.00
_cell.angle_beta   90.00
_cell.angle_gamma   90.00
#
_symmetry.space_group_name_H-M   'P 1'
#
loop_
_entity.id
_entity.type
_entity.pdbx_description
1 polymer ?
#
loop_
_entity_poly.entity_id
_entity_poly.type
_entity_poly.pdbx_seq_one_letter_code
_entity_poly.pdbx_strand_id
1 'polypeptide(L)'
;MSAIGHKLLDDHKVPSSTRRMGFHIPPYNSVNHLHLHVLGLPFRSFERSFKYPIINGRGTYHKGFSWFAEVGQTIKILESGRRVGVWLC
;
A
#
# COMPACT_ATOMS: atom_id res chain seq x y z
N MET A 1 0.88 5.54 11.98
CA MET A 1 0.16 6.12 10.82
C MET A 1 -1.04 5.28 10.38
N SER A 2 -0.92 3.94 10.23
CA SER A 2 -2.04 3.07 9.80
C SER A 2 -3.34 3.24 10.62
N ALA A 3 -3.24 3.29 11.96
CA ALA A 3 -4.40 3.49 12.84
C ALA A 3 -5.16 4.79 12.54
N ILE A 4 -4.45 5.88 12.21
CA ILE A 4 -5.05 7.16 11.83
C ILE A 4 -5.77 7.02 10.49
N GLY A 5 -5.18 6.32 9.53
CA GLY A 5 -5.81 6.04 8.23
C GLY A 5 -7.07 5.19 8.35
N HIS A 6 -7.06 4.15 9.20
CA HIS A 6 -8.25 3.36 9.49
C HIS A 6 -9.36 4.20 10.12
N LYS A 7 -9.03 5.01 11.13
CA LYS A 7 -9.99 5.92 11.78
C LYS A 7 -10.64 6.86 10.77
N LEU A 8 -9.85 7.49 9.90
CA LEU A 8 -10.37 8.36 8.84
C LEU A 8 -11.36 7.62 7.93
N LEU A 9 -11.04 6.38 7.56
CA LEU A 9 -11.92 5.56 6.72
C LEU A 9 -13.19 5.10 7.47
N ASP A 10 -13.12 4.90 8.78
CA ASP A 10 -14.29 4.65 9.64
C ASP A 10 -15.23 5.86 9.67
N ASP A 11 -14.68 7.07 9.86
CA ASP A 11 -15.43 8.33 9.86
C ASP A 11 -16.18 8.54 8.52
N HIS A 12 -15.58 8.08 7.41
CA HIS A 12 -16.18 8.08 6.08
C HIS A 12 -17.02 6.83 5.75
N LYS A 13 -17.27 5.94 6.71
CA LYS A 13 -18.08 4.71 6.56
C LYS A 13 -17.60 3.78 5.45
N VAL A 14 -16.29 3.74 5.17
CA VAL A 14 -15.71 2.84 4.17
C VAL A 14 -15.54 1.45 4.81
N PRO A 15 -16.16 0.37 4.30
CA PRO A 15 -16.00 -0.98 4.86
C PRO A 15 -14.53 -1.42 4.91
N SER A 16 -14.14 -2.22 5.92
CA SER A 16 -12.75 -2.69 6.08
C SER A 16 -12.23 -3.49 4.88
N SER A 17 -13.08 -4.30 4.26
CA SER A 17 -12.78 -5.10 3.07
C SER A 17 -12.50 -4.27 1.81
N THR A 18 -12.90 -2.99 1.79
CA THR A 18 -12.76 -2.09 0.65
C THR A 18 -11.73 -0.99 0.90
N ARG A 19 -10.82 -1.17 1.88
CA ARG A 19 -9.73 -0.24 2.18
C ARG A 19 -8.44 -0.69 1.53
N ARG A 20 -7.65 0.27 1.04
CA ARG A 20 -6.25 0.05 0.67
C ARG A 20 -5.40 1.14 1.29
N MET A 21 -4.28 0.75 1.90
CA MET A 21 -3.30 1.68 2.43
C MET A 21 -1.89 1.23 2.09
N GLY A 22 -1.03 2.17 1.70
CA GLY A 22 0.33 1.82 1.29
C GLY A 22 1.13 2.98 0.72
N PHE A 23 2.28 2.65 0.16
CA PHE A 23 3.32 3.58 -0.29
C PHE A 23 3.69 3.35 -1.75
N HIS A 24 4.03 4.40 -2.49
CA HIS A 24 4.48 4.31 -3.89
C HIS A 24 6.00 4.19 -4.03
N ILE A 25 6.45 3.42 -5.03
CA ILE A 25 7.87 3.18 -5.35
C ILE A 25 8.06 3.18 -6.89
N PRO A 26 8.73 4.18 -7.50
CA PRO A 26 9.10 5.48 -6.95
C PRO A 26 7.87 6.38 -6.80
N PRO A 27 7.95 7.48 -6.03
CA PRO A 27 6.92 8.50 -6.00
C PRO A 27 6.79 9.17 -7.38
N TYR A 28 5.85 8.73 -8.22
CA TYR A 28 5.73 9.21 -9.61
C TYR A 28 5.48 10.73 -9.73
N ASN A 29 4.76 11.34 -8.77
CA ASN A 29 4.36 12.76 -8.80
C ASN A 29 4.40 13.43 -7.40
N SER A 30 5.15 12.89 -6.44
CA SER A 30 5.16 13.43 -5.08
C SER A 30 6.55 13.89 -4.66
N VAL A 31 6.57 14.88 -3.77
CA VAL A 31 7.76 15.36 -3.06
C VAL A 31 8.52 14.15 -2.47
N ASN A 32 9.85 14.23 -2.41
CA ASN A 32 10.72 13.16 -1.94
C ASN A 32 10.62 12.95 -0.41
N HIS A 33 9.46 12.52 0.06
CA HIS A 33 9.17 12.15 1.44
C HIS A 33 8.27 10.91 1.48
N LEU A 34 8.28 10.21 2.62
CA LEU A 34 7.42 9.06 2.83
C LEU A 34 5.95 9.50 2.96
N HIS A 35 5.12 9.10 2.00
CA HIS A 35 3.70 9.46 1.96
C HIS A 35 2.82 8.20 2.01
N LEU A 36 2.02 8.07 3.07
CA LEU A 36 1.00 7.04 3.19
C LEU A 36 -0.25 7.40 2.35
N HIS A 37 -0.58 6.58 1.36
CA HIS A 37 -1.87 6.65 0.68
C HIS A 37 -2.94 5.94 1.52
N VAL A 38 -4.10 6.59 1.67
CA VAL A 38 -5.29 6.04 2.33
C VAL A 38 -6.44 6.08 1.33
N LEU A 39 -6.92 4.91 0.90
CA LEU A 39 -7.82 4.75 -0.25
C LEU A 39 -9.06 3.92 0.13
N GLY A 40 -10.24 4.43 -0.24
CA GLY A 40 -11.49 3.66 -0.26
C GLY A 40 -11.84 3.17 -1.67
N LEU A 41 -12.36 1.95 -1.77
CA LEU A 41 -12.80 1.31 -3.01
C LEU A 41 -14.32 1.34 -3.15
N PRO A 42 -14.87 1.22 -4.39
CA PRO A 42 -14.15 1.03 -5.66
C PRO A 42 -13.42 2.29 -6.13
N PHE A 43 -12.39 2.10 -6.95
CA PHE A 43 -11.77 3.23 -7.62
C PHE A 43 -12.74 3.82 -8.66
N ARG A 44 -12.74 5.15 -8.78
CA ARG A 44 -13.56 5.85 -9.77
C ARG A 44 -13.18 5.52 -11.23
N SER A 45 -11.96 5.04 -11.46
CA SER A 45 -11.45 4.77 -12.81
C SER A 45 -10.46 3.61 -12.81
N PHE A 46 -10.34 2.92 -13.94
CA PHE A 46 -9.45 1.75 -14.08
C PHE A 46 -7.97 2.14 -13.96
N GLU A 47 -7.59 3.33 -14.43
CA GLU A 47 -6.21 3.84 -14.33
C GLU A 47 -5.77 3.97 -12.87
N ARG A 48 -6.70 4.34 -11.97
CA ARG A 48 -6.43 4.35 -10.53
C ARG A 48 -6.21 2.94 -10.00
N SER A 49 -6.97 1.94 -10.46
CA SER A 49 -6.74 0.54 -10.09
C SER A 49 -5.33 0.07 -10.46
N PHE A 50 -4.84 0.43 -11.65
CA PHE A 50 -3.47 0.13 -12.08
C PHE A 50 -2.42 0.92 -11.30
N LYS A 51 -2.73 2.13 -10.82
CA LYS A 51 -1.80 2.93 -10.03
C LYS A 51 -1.49 2.33 -8.66
N TYR A 52 -2.44 1.66 -8.02
CA TYR A 52 -2.29 1.10 -6.66
C TYR A 52 -2.38 -0.44 -6.61
N PRO A 53 -1.50 -1.19 -7.31
CA PRO A 53 -1.55 -2.64 -7.36
C PRO A 53 -0.91 -3.25 -6.10
N ILE A 54 -1.69 -4.03 -5.35
CA ILE A 54 -1.17 -4.82 -4.23
C ILE A 54 -0.91 -6.23 -4.77
N ILE A 55 0.36 -6.62 -4.82
CA ILE A 55 0.79 -7.93 -5.31
C ILE A 55 1.47 -8.67 -4.15
N ASN A 56 0.90 -9.82 -3.77
CA ASN A 56 1.44 -10.67 -2.72
C ASN A 56 2.76 -11.31 -3.15
N GLY A 57 3.68 -11.44 -2.19
CA GLY A 57 4.91 -12.20 -2.39
C GLY A 57 4.66 -13.71 -2.48
N ARG A 58 5.74 -14.46 -2.68
CA ARG A 58 5.74 -15.93 -2.74
C ARG A 58 6.84 -16.47 -1.82
N GLY A 59 6.66 -17.66 -1.26
CA GLY A 59 7.64 -18.27 -0.36
C GLY A 59 7.87 -17.40 0.89
N THR A 60 9.12 -16.99 1.10
CA THR A 60 9.53 -16.14 2.23
C THR A 60 9.31 -14.64 1.99
N TYR A 61 8.91 -14.24 0.78
CA TYR A 61 8.68 -12.84 0.43
C TYR A 61 7.24 -12.43 0.75
N HIS A 62 7.05 -11.22 1.27
CA HIS A 62 5.73 -10.69 1.62
C HIS A 62 5.10 -9.85 0.50
N LYS A 63 5.93 -9.33 -0.40
CA LYS A 63 5.51 -8.51 -1.55
C LYS A 63 6.07 -9.06 -2.87
N GLY A 64 5.28 -8.97 -3.94
CA GLY A 64 5.68 -9.30 -5.30
C GLY A 64 6.18 -8.09 -6.09
N PHE A 65 6.34 -8.26 -7.40
CA PHE A 65 6.73 -7.17 -8.30
C PHE A 65 5.60 -6.14 -8.44
N SER A 66 5.74 -4.98 -7.80
CA SER A 66 4.78 -3.86 -7.87
C SER A 66 5.42 -2.55 -7.42
N TRP A 67 4.90 -1.42 -7.90
CA TRP A 67 5.27 -0.06 -7.46
C TRP A 67 4.44 0.46 -6.29
N PHE A 68 3.64 -0.40 -5.67
CA PHE A 68 2.84 -0.05 -4.49
C PHE A 68 3.05 -1.10 -3.40
N ALA A 69 3.48 -0.65 -2.22
CA ALA A 69 3.73 -1.48 -1.05
C ALA A 69 2.62 -1.26 -0.02
N GLU A 70 1.81 -2.29 0.23
CA GLU A 70 0.75 -2.24 1.24
C GLU A 70 1.37 -2.12 2.65
N VAL A 71 0.66 -1.49 3.59
CA VAL A 71 1.16 -1.23 4.95
C VAL A 71 1.55 -2.52 5.68
N GLY A 72 0.69 -3.53 5.68
CA GLY A 72 0.96 -4.84 6.26
C GLY A 72 2.13 -5.56 5.60
N GLN A 73 2.25 -5.50 4.27
CA GLN A 73 3.45 -5.99 3.57
C GLN A 73 4.71 -5.27 4.06
N THR A 74 4.66 -3.94 4.12
CA THR A 74 5.77 -3.08 4.54
C THR A 74 6.25 -3.44 5.95
N ILE A 75 5.32 -3.60 6.90
CA ILE A 75 5.63 -3.97 8.28
C ILE A 75 6.35 -5.33 8.32
N LYS A 76 5.79 -6.36 7.68
CA LYS A 76 6.37 -7.72 7.67
C LYS A 76 7.75 -7.77 7.02
N ILE A 77 7.97 -7.01 5.94
CA ILE A 77 9.27 -6.89 5.28
C ILE A 77 10.31 -6.28 6.22
N LEU A 78 9.95 -5.20 6.93
CA LEU A 78 10.87 -4.55 7.86
C LEU A 78 11.13 -5.39 9.12
N GLU A 79 10.10 -6.05 9.66
CA GLU A 79 10.22 -6.97 10.81
C GLU A 79 11.11 -8.18 10.50
N SER A 80 11.14 -8.63 9.24
CA SER A 80 12.07 -9.68 8.79
C SER A 80 13.49 -9.17 8.47
N GLY A 81 13.79 -7.90 8.77
CA GLY A 81 15.11 -7.30 8.52
C GLY A 81 15.41 -7.00 7.05
N ARG A 82 14.38 -7.03 6.19
CA ARG A 82 14.51 -6.82 4.73
C ARG A 82 14.18 -5.38 4.36
N ARG A 83 14.44 -5.02 3.10
CA ARG A 83 14.18 -3.69 2.55
C ARG A 83 13.00 -3.72 1.59
N VAL A 84 12.14 -2.71 1.70
CA VAL A 84 10.99 -2.54 0.79
C VAL A 84 11.47 -1.99 -0.55
N GLY A 85 11.02 -2.61 -1.64
CA GLY A 85 11.36 -2.19 -3.00
C GLY A 85 10.32 -2.58 -4.03
N VAL A 86 10.61 -2.29 -5.30
CA VAL A 86 9.73 -2.64 -6.43
C VAL A 86 9.66 -4.16 -6.64
N TRP A 87 10.77 -4.84 -6.40
CA TRP A 87 10.94 -6.28 -6.57
C TRP A 87 10.37 -7.09 -5.41
N LEU A 88 10.50 -8.42 -5.49
CA LEU A 88 10.12 -9.31 -4.40
C LEU A 88 10.89 -8.93 -3.13
N CYS A 89 10.15 -8.65 -2.06
CA CYS A 89 10.74 -8.29 -0.77
C CYS A 89 9.93 -8.84 0.40
#